data_AF-A0A7X0SNI7-F1
#
_entry.id   AF-A0A7X0SNI7-F1
#
_cell.length_a   1.000
_cell.length_b   1.000
_cell.length_c   1.000
_cell.angle_alpha   90.00
_cell.angle_beta   90.00
_cell.angle_gamma   90.00
#
_symmetry.space_group_name_H-M   'P 1'
#
loop_
_entity.id
_entity.type
_entity.pdbx_description
1 polymer ?
#
loop_
_entity_poly.entity_id
_entity_poly.type
_entity_poly.pdbx_seq_one_letter_code
_entity_poly.pdbx_strand_id
1 'polypeptide(L)'
;MGTRLLSESLIRKRFPHLRYVRVHTGGKHTATIYAWNEELRLEDADRTALRKFAASELVPYVCFKVREYSMIRLESVPEVGEVPDLIRQAAMNRSLDLPGIVAVMSGMFAGGRISFHEYDPWTGTIYLDVRTPSPLITVEKELIGRYLYELMPLGATFEVDYG
;
A
#
# COMPACT_ATOMS: atom_id res chain seq x y z
N MET A 1 0.07 -0.49 12.23
CA MET A 1 0.63 0.02 10.95
C MET A 1 -0.51 0.65 10.15
N GLY A 2 -0.24 1.39 9.08
CA GLY A 2 -1.30 1.85 8.17
C GLY A 2 -1.00 1.45 6.74
N THR A 3 -1.99 0.88 6.08
CA THR A 3 -1.90 0.45 4.67
C THR A 3 -2.33 1.58 3.73
N ARG A 4 -2.14 1.34 2.43
CA ARG A 4 -2.69 2.20 1.37
C ARG A 4 -4.19 2.37 1.50
N LEU A 5 -4.95 1.26 1.54
CA LEU A 5 -6.42 1.29 1.53
C LEU A 5 -7.00 2.01 2.74
N LEU A 6 -6.45 1.74 3.92
CA LEU A 6 -6.86 2.43 5.15
C LEU A 6 -6.62 3.94 5.03
N SER A 7 -5.44 4.34 4.57
CA SER A 7 -5.09 5.76 4.44
C SER A 7 -5.96 6.49 3.42
N GLU A 8 -6.22 5.87 2.26
CA GLU A 8 -7.15 6.41 1.27
C GLU A 8 -8.56 6.57 1.82
N SER A 9 -9.05 5.58 2.57
CA SER A 9 -10.36 5.66 3.22
C SER A 9 -10.44 6.81 4.22
N LEU A 10 -9.40 7.02 5.03
CA LEU A 10 -9.32 8.13 5.98
C LEU A 10 -9.30 9.49 5.28
N ILE A 11 -8.53 9.61 4.19
CA ILE A 11 -8.48 10.83 3.38
C ILE A 11 -9.86 11.13 2.79
N ARG A 12 -10.51 10.15 2.14
CA ARG A 12 -11.85 10.35 1.55
C ARG A 12 -12.90 10.71 2.60
N LYS A 13 -12.80 10.14 3.80
CA LYS A 13 -13.69 10.50 4.92
C LYS A 13 -13.48 11.94 5.39
N ARG A 14 -12.23 12.43 5.40
CA ARG A 14 -11.89 13.78 5.87
C ARG A 14 -12.12 14.87 4.82
N PHE A 15 -11.90 14.54 3.55
CA PHE A 15 -11.96 15.43 2.39
C PHE A 15 -12.91 14.86 1.33
N PRO A 16 -14.23 14.85 1.59
CA PRO A 16 -15.21 14.18 0.73
C PRO A 16 -15.33 14.79 -0.67
N HIS A 17 -14.88 16.04 -0.86
CA HIS A 17 -14.83 16.71 -2.16
C HIS A 17 -13.68 16.22 -3.06
N LEU A 18 -12.69 15.52 -2.49
CA LEU A 18 -11.62 14.87 -3.26
C LEU A 18 -12.12 13.53 -3.80
N ARG A 19 -12.54 13.54 -5.06
CA ARG A 19 -13.13 12.37 -5.73
C ARG A 19 -12.09 11.32 -6.10
N TYR A 20 -10.92 11.76 -6.54
CA TYR A 20 -9.82 10.87 -6.90
C TYR A 20 -8.76 10.94 -5.81
N VAL A 21 -8.48 9.81 -5.17
CA VAL A 21 -7.45 9.71 -4.13
C VAL A 21 -6.71 8.39 -4.33
N ARG A 22 -5.38 8.46 -4.40
CA ARG A 22 -4.47 7.31 -4.43
C ARG A 22 -3.31 7.59 -3.48
N VAL A 23 -2.90 6.60 -2.71
CA VAL A 23 -1.66 6.65 -1.95
C VAL A 23 -0.70 5.61 -2.50
N HIS A 24 0.58 5.96 -2.60
CA HIS A 24 1.63 5.05 -3.06
C HIS A 24 2.85 5.19 -2.17
N THR A 25 3.48 4.07 -1.83
CA THR A 25 4.76 4.10 -1.12
C THR A 25 5.91 4.15 -2.12
N GLY A 26 6.89 5.01 -1.86
CA GLY A 26 8.12 5.10 -2.63
C GLY A 26 9.31 4.39 -1.97
N GLY A 27 9.08 3.63 -0.89
CA GLY A 27 10.12 3.14 0.01
C GLY A 27 10.78 4.26 0.80
N LYS A 28 11.85 3.92 1.54
CA LYS A 28 12.65 4.85 2.36
C LYS A 28 11.82 5.72 3.29
N HIS A 29 10.77 5.14 3.89
CA HIS A 29 9.85 5.85 4.78
C HIS A 29 9.10 6.99 4.08
N THR A 30 8.86 6.88 2.77
CA THR A 30 8.13 7.90 2.00
C THR A 30 6.87 7.35 1.35
N ALA A 31 5.86 8.21 1.26
CA ALA A 31 4.64 7.95 0.50
C ALA A 31 4.16 9.22 -0.20
N THR A 32 3.50 9.04 -1.33
CA THR A 32 2.87 10.14 -2.08
C THR A 32 1.36 9.95 -2.08
N ILE A 33 0.65 11.01 -1.73
CA ILE A 33 -0.80 11.15 -1.89
C ILE A 33 -1.04 11.85 -3.21
N TYR A 34 -1.76 11.20 -4.11
CA TYR A 34 -2.24 11.76 -5.35
C TYR A 34 -3.72 12.05 -5.20
N ALA A 35 -4.14 13.28 -5.49
CA ALA A 35 -5.53 13.66 -5.33
C ALA A 35 -6.02 14.63 -6.40
N TRP A 36 -7.32 14.54 -6.71
CA TRP A 36 -8.09 15.52 -7.47
C TRP A 36 -9.51 15.65 -6.92
N ASN A 37 -10.07 16.85 -7.04
CA ASN A 37 -11.50 17.12 -6.89
C ASN A 37 -12.29 16.69 -8.14
N GLU A 38 -13.56 17.07 -8.22
CA GLU A 38 -14.44 16.72 -9.35
C GLU A 38 -14.00 17.39 -10.66
N GLU A 39 -13.39 18.57 -10.56
CA GLU A 39 -12.86 19.35 -11.68
C GLU A 39 -11.47 18.91 -12.15
N LEU A 40 -10.97 17.76 -11.66
CA LEU A 40 -9.65 17.21 -11.98
C LEU A 40 -8.50 18.15 -11.58
N ARG A 41 -8.64 18.82 -10.45
CA ARG A 41 -7.66 19.77 -9.90
C ARG A 41 -7.29 19.44 -8.47
N LEU A 42 -6.08 19.85 -8.08
CA LEU A 42 -5.64 19.86 -6.70
C LEU A 42 -5.35 21.30 -6.29
N GLU A 43 -6.28 21.90 -5.56
CA GLU A 43 -6.10 23.27 -5.08
C GLU A 43 -4.99 23.35 -4.02
N ASP A 44 -4.34 24.51 -3.92
CA ASP A 44 -3.25 24.71 -2.96
C ASP A 44 -3.73 24.63 -1.50
N ALA A 45 -4.98 25.02 -1.25
CA ALA A 45 -5.62 24.85 0.05
C ALA A 45 -5.72 23.37 0.42
N ASP A 46 -6.19 22.52 -0.49
CA ASP A 46 -6.28 21.07 -0.31
C ASP A 46 -4.90 20.43 -0.19
N ARG A 47 -3.94 20.85 -1.01
CA ARG A 47 -2.55 20.37 -0.92
C ARG A 47 -1.98 20.61 0.47
N THR A 48 -2.20 21.80 1.03
CA THR A 48 -1.74 22.18 2.37
C THR A 48 -2.48 21.41 3.45
N ALA A 49 -3.81 21.29 3.34
CA ALA A 49 -4.64 20.57 4.30
C ALA A 49 -4.32 19.07 4.33
N LEU A 50 -4.13 18.44 3.16
CA LEU A 50 -3.71 17.04 3.04
C LEU A 50 -2.35 16.80 3.68
N ARG A 51 -1.36 17.69 3.48
CA ARG A 51 -0.04 17.56 4.13
C ARG A 51 -0.15 17.59 5.64
N LYS A 52 -0.91 18.55 6.18
CA LYS A 52 -1.14 18.68 7.63
C LYS A 52 -1.85 17.45 8.19
N PHE A 53 -2.93 17.02 7.54
CA PHE A 53 -3.67 15.82 7.92
C PHE A 53 -2.80 14.57 7.87
N ALA A 54 -2.00 14.39 6.82
CA ALA A 54 -1.10 13.25 6.69
C ALA A 54 -0.05 13.20 7.81
N ALA A 55 0.49 14.34 8.20
CA ALA A 55 1.46 14.43 9.27
C ALA A 55 0.87 14.16 10.67
N SER A 56 -0.41 14.43 10.90
CA SER A 56 -1.04 14.28 12.22
C SER A 56 -1.88 13.00 12.39
N GLU A 57 -2.53 12.53 11.32
CA GLU A 57 -3.56 11.47 11.40
C GLU A 57 -3.21 10.19 10.64
N LEU A 58 -2.21 10.22 9.75
CA LEU A 58 -1.77 9.01 9.02
C LEU A 58 -0.59 8.34 9.72
N VAL A 59 0.12 7.48 9.00
CA VAL A 59 1.16 6.61 9.56
C VAL A 59 2.32 7.47 10.10
N PRO A 60 2.69 7.32 11.39
CA PRO A 60 3.82 8.05 11.94
C PRO A 60 5.12 7.60 11.25
N TYR A 61 6.11 8.49 11.23
CA TYR A 61 7.43 8.27 10.64
C TYR A 61 7.46 8.10 9.11
N VAL A 62 6.33 8.28 8.42
CA VAL A 62 6.28 8.34 6.95
C VAL A 62 6.27 9.80 6.48
N CYS A 63 7.18 10.16 5.59
CA CYS A 63 7.20 11.46 4.96
C CYS A 63 6.25 11.48 3.75
N PHE A 64 5.12 12.19 3.91
CA PHE A 64 4.10 12.30 2.87
C PHE A 64 4.36 13.47 1.91
N LYS A 65 4.36 13.16 0.61
CA LYS A 65 4.26 14.13 -0.47
C LYS A 65 2.82 14.22 -0.95
N VAL A 66 2.43 15.37 -1.49
CA VAL A 66 1.10 15.56 -2.09
C VAL A 66 1.24 16.10 -3.51
N ARG A 67 0.68 15.37 -4.47
CA ARG A 67 0.76 15.61 -5.92
C ARG A 67 -0.63 15.50 -6.56
N GLU A 68 -0.74 16.02 -7.78
CA GLU A 68 -1.96 15.88 -8.60
C GLU A 68 -2.16 14.43 -9.04
N TYR A 69 -3.42 14.04 -9.21
CA TYR A 69 -3.76 12.68 -9.61
C TYR A 69 -3.26 12.30 -11.02
N SER A 70 -3.07 13.26 -11.93
CA SER A 70 -2.43 13.03 -13.24
C SER A 70 -1.04 12.38 -13.15
N MET A 71 -0.31 12.62 -12.06
CA MET A 71 1.08 12.17 -11.90
C MET A 71 1.20 10.66 -11.70
N ILE A 72 0.11 9.95 -11.41
CA ILE A 72 0.14 8.48 -11.18
C ILE A 72 0.73 7.72 -12.36
N ARG A 73 0.45 8.16 -13.59
CA ARG A 73 0.96 7.51 -14.82
C ARG A 73 2.44 7.78 -15.02
N LEU A 74 2.84 9.04 -14.81
CA LEU A 74 4.24 9.45 -14.95
C LEU A 74 5.13 8.74 -13.93
N GLU A 75 4.61 8.51 -12.72
CA GLU A 75 5.31 7.85 -11.62
C GLU A 75 5.10 6.34 -11.57
N SER A 76 4.46 5.75 -12.60
CA SER A 76 4.22 4.31 -12.71
C SER A 76 3.56 3.70 -11.46
N VAL A 77 2.66 4.45 -10.82
CA VAL A 77 1.91 3.96 -9.67
C VAL A 77 1.05 2.78 -10.15
N PRO A 78 1.13 1.60 -9.50
CA PRO A 78 0.36 0.43 -9.91
C PRO A 78 -1.13 0.76 -10.03
N GLU A 79 -1.83 0.15 -10.99
CA GLU A 79 -3.27 0.34 -11.13
C GLU A 79 -4.04 -0.31 -9.97
N VAL A 80 -5.29 0.13 -9.75
CA VAL A 80 -6.19 -0.53 -8.81
C VAL A 80 -6.69 -1.82 -9.48
N GLY A 81 -6.18 -2.96 -9.04
CA GLY A 81 -6.75 -4.25 -9.40
C GLY A 81 -7.87 -4.66 -8.44
N GLU A 82 -8.74 -5.55 -8.90
CA GLU A 82 -9.64 -6.26 -7.99
C GLU A 82 -8.81 -7.13 -7.03
N VAL A 83 -9.16 -7.09 -5.74
CA VAL A 83 -8.55 -7.93 -4.69
C VAL A 83 -9.63 -8.63 -3.89
N PRO A 84 -9.37 -9.85 -3.39
CA PRO A 84 -10.31 -10.59 -2.56
C PRO A 84 -10.76 -9.79 -1.33
N ASP A 85 -11.99 -10.04 -0.88
CA ASP A 85 -12.54 -9.41 0.33
C ASP A 85 -11.65 -9.57 1.55
N LEU A 86 -11.04 -10.74 1.71
CA LEU A 86 -10.10 -11.03 2.78
C LEU A 86 -8.93 -10.04 2.80
N ILE A 87 -8.33 -9.75 1.63
CA ILE A 87 -7.22 -8.80 1.49
C ILE A 87 -7.69 -7.38 1.81
N ARG A 88 -8.85 -6.98 1.26
CA ARG A 88 -9.45 -5.68 1.51
C ARG A 88 -9.75 -5.46 3.00
N GLN A 89 -10.35 -6.44 3.67
CA GLN A 89 -10.68 -6.36 5.09
C GLN A 89 -9.42 -6.32 5.96
N ALA A 90 -8.42 -7.15 5.66
CA ALA A 90 -7.15 -7.14 6.36
C ALA A 90 -6.44 -5.78 6.19
N ALA A 91 -6.38 -5.24 4.97
CA ALA A 91 -5.78 -3.94 4.72
C ALA A 91 -6.46 -2.79 5.48
N MET A 92 -7.76 -2.89 5.73
CA MET A 92 -8.52 -1.90 6.50
C MET A 92 -8.34 -2.03 8.02
N ASN A 93 -7.69 -3.10 8.50
CA ASN A 93 -7.45 -3.32 9.92
C ASN A 93 -6.29 -2.45 10.44
N ARG A 94 -6.57 -1.56 11.40
CA ARG A 94 -5.58 -0.67 12.03
C ARG A 94 -4.49 -1.41 12.81
N SER A 95 -4.82 -2.61 13.28
CA SER A 95 -3.91 -3.47 14.05
C SER A 95 -3.18 -4.48 13.17
N LEU A 96 -3.28 -4.37 11.84
CA LEU A 96 -2.49 -5.20 10.95
C LEU A 96 -1.00 -4.97 11.20
N ASP A 97 -0.29 -6.07 11.43
CA ASP A 97 1.15 -6.15 11.60
C ASP A 97 1.75 -7.17 10.62
N LEU A 98 3.08 -7.26 10.58
CA LEU A 98 3.77 -8.14 9.63
C LEU A 98 3.41 -9.64 9.82
N PRO A 99 3.35 -10.17 11.06
CA PRO A 99 2.81 -11.51 11.30
C PRO A 99 1.39 -11.70 10.74
N GLY A 100 0.50 -10.72 10.95
CA GLY A 100 -0.86 -10.73 10.40
C GLY A 100 -0.89 -10.75 8.88
N ILE A 101 -0.03 -9.96 8.21
CA ILE A 101 0.11 -9.97 6.75
C ILE A 101 0.54 -11.36 6.26
N VAL A 102 1.57 -11.93 6.89
CA VAL A 102 2.09 -13.27 6.58
C VAL A 102 1.01 -14.34 6.77
N ALA A 103 0.20 -14.25 7.82
CA ALA A 103 -0.89 -15.17 8.08
C ALA A 103 -2.00 -15.08 7.02
N VAL A 104 -2.44 -13.87 6.68
CA VAL A 104 -3.46 -13.63 5.64
C VAL A 104 -2.99 -14.17 4.30
N MET A 105 -1.75 -13.86 3.91
CA MET A 105 -1.17 -14.33 2.66
C MET A 105 -0.99 -15.85 2.65
N SER A 106 -0.46 -16.44 3.72
CA SER A 106 -0.29 -17.90 3.83
C SER A 106 -1.62 -18.64 3.72
N GLY A 107 -2.69 -18.10 4.31
CA GLY A 107 -4.03 -18.68 4.24
C GLY A 107 -4.63 -18.73 2.83
N MET A 108 -4.08 -17.96 1.88
CA MET A 108 -4.54 -17.99 0.49
C MET A 108 -3.86 -19.06 -0.37
N PHE A 109 -2.79 -19.70 0.12
CA PHE A 109 -2.10 -20.75 -0.62
C PHE A 109 -2.61 -22.13 -0.23
N ALA A 110 -2.96 -22.95 -1.22
CA ALA A 110 -3.21 -24.37 -1.01
C ALA A 110 -1.88 -25.12 -0.82
N GLY A 111 -1.39 -25.18 0.42
CA GLY A 111 -0.17 -25.90 0.78
C GLY A 111 1.13 -25.11 0.62
N GLY A 112 1.04 -23.82 0.28
CA GLY A 112 2.16 -22.89 0.29
C GLY A 112 2.26 -22.10 1.60
N ARG A 113 3.43 -21.49 1.84
CA ARG A 113 3.68 -20.59 2.96
C ARG A 113 4.42 -19.37 2.47
N ILE A 114 4.03 -18.21 2.98
CA ILE A 114 4.90 -17.02 2.96
C ILE A 114 5.55 -16.86 4.33
N SER A 115 6.77 -16.37 4.38
CA SER A 115 7.46 -16.06 5.63
C SER A 115 8.25 -14.76 5.50
N PHE A 116 8.39 -14.07 6.62
CA PHE A 116 9.33 -12.98 6.74
C PHE A 116 10.76 -13.51 6.77
N HIS A 117 11.62 -12.92 5.94
CA HIS A 117 13.05 -13.22 5.92
C HIS A 117 13.81 -12.15 6.71
N GLU A 118 13.81 -10.91 6.20
CA GLU A 118 14.52 -9.78 6.82
C GLU A 118 13.89 -8.43 6.49
N TYR A 119 14.33 -7.39 7.19
CA TYR A 119 13.92 -6.01 6.95
C TYR A 119 15.16 -5.13 6.83
N ASP A 120 15.30 -4.43 5.71
CA ASP A 120 16.33 -3.41 5.54
C ASP A 120 15.78 -2.04 5.96
N PRO A 121 16.24 -1.47 7.10
CA PRO A 121 15.76 -0.19 7.60
C PRO A 121 16.21 1.01 6.76
N TRP A 122 17.28 0.88 5.95
CA TRP A 122 17.81 1.97 5.13
C TRP A 122 16.97 2.19 3.88
N THR A 123 16.55 1.10 3.24
CA THR A 123 15.66 1.15 2.08
C THR A 123 14.19 1.11 2.48
N GLY A 124 13.88 0.65 3.69
CA GLY A 124 12.51 0.36 4.12
C GLY A 124 11.94 -0.86 3.42
N THR A 125 12.77 -1.80 2.96
CA THR A 125 12.33 -2.98 2.21
C THR A 125 12.13 -4.17 3.13
N ILE A 126 10.96 -4.80 3.02
CA ILE A 126 10.61 -6.05 3.70
C ILE A 126 10.86 -7.21 2.72
N TYR A 127 11.74 -8.13 3.10
CA TYR A 127 12.05 -9.32 2.32
C TYR A 127 11.19 -10.49 2.80
N LEU A 128 10.54 -11.14 1.84
CA LEU A 128 9.59 -12.24 2.06
C LEU A 128 10.00 -13.46 1.23
N ASP A 129 9.88 -14.64 1.83
CA ASP A 129 10.07 -15.90 1.13
C ASP A 129 8.71 -16.54 0.86
N VAL A 130 8.48 -16.99 -0.37
CA VAL A 130 7.31 -17.79 -0.73
C VAL A 130 7.78 -19.20 -1.06
N ARG A 131 7.26 -20.19 -0.33
CA ARG A 131 7.53 -21.61 -0.58
C ARG A 131 6.24 -22.32 -0.91
N THR A 132 6.21 -23.01 -2.03
CA THR A 132 5.04 -23.72 -2.53
C THR A 132 5.42 -25.13 -2.98
N PRO A 133 4.49 -26.10 -2.94
CA PRO A 133 4.77 -27.47 -3.33
C PRO A 133 4.95 -27.62 -4.86
N SER A 134 4.49 -26.65 -5.64
CA SER A 134 4.59 -26.61 -7.10
C SER A 134 5.14 -25.25 -7.53
N PRO A 135 5.95 -25.16 -8.61
CA PRO A 135 6.44 -23.89 -9.12
C PRO A 135 5.31 -22.92 -9.44
N LEU A 136 5.45 -21.68 -8.98
CA LEU A 136 4.48 -20.61 -9.24
C LEU A 136 4.60 -20.10 -10.67
N ILE A 137 3.46 -19.99 -11.36
CA ILE A 137 3.37 -19.35 -12.67
C ILE A 137 3.37 -17.82 -12.55
N THR A 138 3.65 -17.12 -13.65
CA THR A 138 3.74 -15.65 -13.68
C THR A 138 2.51 -14.96 -13.09
N VAL A 139 1.32 -15.43 -13.45
CA VAL A 139 0.04 -14.90 -12.93
C VAL A 139 -0.04 -14.99 -11.41
N GLU A 140 0.43 -16.08 -10.81
CA GLU A 140 0.38 -16.24 -9.35
C GLU A 140 1.34 -15.28 -8.67
N LYS A 141 2.55 -15.11 -9.21
CA LYS A 141 3.53 -14.13 -8.71
C LYS A 141 3.01 -12.70 -8.81
N GLU A 142 2.32 -12.36 -9.89
CA GLU A 142 1.66 -11.05 -10.06
C GLU A 142 0.54 -10.83 -9.04
N LEU A 143 -0.28 -11.85 -8.78
CA LEU A 143 -1.33 -11.78 -7.76
C LEU A 143 -0.75 -11.60 -6.36
N ILE A 144 0.32 -12.33 -6.03
CA ILE A 144 1.04 -12.16 -4.76
C ILE A 144 1.53 -10.72 -4.61
N GLY A 145 2.19 -10.19 -5.65
CA GLY A 145 2.64 -8.80 -5.66
C GLY A 145 1.48 -7.81 -5.46
N ARG A 146 0.34 -8.04 -6.13
CA ARG A 146 -0.85 -7.19 -5.99
C ARG A 146 -1.42 -7.23 -4.57
N TYR A 147 -1.49 -8.40 -3.94
CA TYR A 147 -2.03 -8.53 -2.59
C TYR A 147 -1.09 -7.93 -1.54
N LEU A 148 0.21 -8.19 -1.66
CA LEU A 148 1.21 -7.58 -0.79
C LEU A 148 1.19 -6.05 -0.93
N TYR A 149 1.04 -5.52 -2.13
CA TYR A 149 0.93 -4.08 -2.35
C TYR A 149 -0.23 -3.43 -1.56
N GLU A 150 -1.33 -4.16 -1.35
CA GLU A 150 -2.46 -3.67 -0.55
C GLU A 150 -2.26 -3.81 0.96
N LEU A 151 -1.53 -4.84 1.38
CA LEU A 151 -1.31 -5.19 2.78
C LEU A 151 -0.08 -4.50 3.40
N MET A 152 0.91 -4.15 2.57
CA MET A 152 2.17 -3.62 3.07
C MET A 152 1.99 -2.30 3.82
N PRO A 153 2.77 -2.07 4.88
CA PRO A 153 2.79 -0.80 5.58
C PRO A 153 3.22 0.33 4.65
N LEU A 154 2.54 1.47 4.71
CA LEU A 154 2.99 2.66 3.99
C LEU A 154 4.39 3.09 4.46
N GLY A 155 5.20 3.51 3.50
CA GLY A 155 6.59 3.88 3.72
C GLY A 155 7.57 2.71 3.54
N ALA A 156 7.07 1.48 3.52
CA ALA A 156 7.85 0.29 3.25
C ALA A 156 7.62 -0.25 1.84
N THR A 157 8.68 -0.78 1.24
CA THR A 157 8.65 -1.59 0.01
C THR A 157 8.77 -3.06 0.36
N PHE A 158 8.60 -3.94 -0.62
CA PHE A 158 8.75 -5.38 -0.41
C PHE A 158 9.43 -6.04 -1.60
N GLU A 159 10.16 -7.10 -1.30
CA GLU A 159 10.74 -8.01 -2.28
C GLU A 159 10.36 -9.45 -1.90
N VAL A 160 10.12 -10.28 -2.91
CA VAL A 160 9.68 -11.66 -2.71
C VAL A 160 10.65 -12.60 -3.41
N ASP A 161 11.26 -13.50 -2.65
CA ASP A 161 11.95 -14.66 -3.19
C ASP A 161 10.95 -15.82 -3.37
N TYR A 162 10.96 -16.43 -4.55
CA TYR A 162 10.00 -17.45 -4.94
C TYR A 162 10.52 -18.88 -4.86
N GLY A 163 11.80 -19.09 -4.51
CA GLY A 163 12.40 -20.41 -4.28
C GLY A 163 12.53 -21.30 -5.52
#